data_AF-A0AAW7KEB2-F1
#
_entry.id   AF-A0AAW7KEB2-F1
#
_cell.length_a   1.000
_cell.length_b   1.000
_cell.length_c   1.000
_cell.angle_alpha   90.00
_cell.angle_beta   90.00
_cell.angle_gamma   90.00
#
_symmetry.space_group_name_H-M   'P 1'
#
loop_
_entity.id
_entity.type
_entity.pdbx_description
1 polymer ?
#
loop_
_entity_poly.entity_id
_entity_poly.type
_entity_poly.pdbx_seq_one_letter_code
_entity_poly.pdbx_strand_id
1 'polypeptide(L)'
;MKKRICITTGVAMLLGLSPILTTGATVYANEESNYVQVNSTTKELEQRMEALANQYKGVSLFETEFNKENMTPVQLELYNKVLDLQYDIALQNGSTNGMSREQYKQYLSNAMQGFIIQPRNAGHGLISVDVLGTVLDTALNVVLIIGGFGSVSAMVKALGQEGAKKFVKKEMIPVIIKESEKLGIKGAKNYLQDKAVGLIISAILSPGKQAAKLLDSIDKIPNNGYIELT
;
A
#
# COMPACT_ATOMS: atom_id res chain seq x y z
N MET A 1 17.13 -57.18 -56.80
CA MET A 1 15.94 -56.38 -57.19
C MET A 1 14.75 -56.75 -56.31
N LYS A 2 14.23 -55.82 -55.51
CA LYS A 2 12.79 -55.65 -55.21
C LYS A 2 12.61 -54.27 -54.56
N LYS A 3 11.84 -53.43 -55.26
CA LYS A 3 11.46 -52.03 -54.98
C LYS A 3 10.55 -51.91 -53.75
N ARG A 4 10.63 -50.81 -53.00
CA ARG A 4 9.51 -50.08 -52.33
C ARG A 4 9.94 -48.60 -52.15
N ILE A 5 9.61 -47.72 -53.09
CA ILE A 5 8.53 -46.70 -53.08
C ILE A 5 8.64 -45.68 -51.93
N CYS A 6 8.93 -44.45 -52.34
CA CYS A 6 8.87 -43.16 -51.62
C CYS A 6 7.43 -42.61 -51.77
N ILE A 7 6.87 -41.77 -50.87
CA ILE A 7 6.85 -40.29 -50.96
C ILE A 7 5.97 -39.72 -49.81
N THR A 8 6.54 -38.72 -49.10
CA THR A 8 6.02 -37.44 -48.51
C THR A 8 4.61 -37.36 -47.85
N THR A 9 4.23 -36.41 -46.98
CA THR A 9 4.71 -35.09 -46.52
C THR A 9 3.99 -34.78 -45.20
N GLY A 10 4.56 -33.95 -44.33
CA GLY A 10 3.82 -33.33 -43.22
C GLY A 10 4.69 -32.58 -42.23
N VAL A 11 5.38 -31.54 -42.70
CA VAL A 11 6.18 -30.61 -41.87
C VAL A 11 5.25 -29.61 -41.18
N ALA A 12 5.41 -29.43 -39.87
CA ALA A 12 5.36 -28.13 -39.18
C ALA A 12 6.04 -28.32 -37.81
N MET A 13 7.31 -27.90 -37.66
CA MET A 13 7.71 -26.61 -37.08
C MET A 13 7.34 -26.46 -35.59
N LEU A 14 8.21 -26.05 -34.68
CA LEU A 14 9.66 -25.87 -34.64
C LEU A 14 9.94 -25.40 -33.18
N LEU A 15 10.96 -25.98 -32.54
CA LEU A 15 11.88 -25.40 -31.54
C LEU A 15 11.31 -24.67 -30.29
N GLY A 16 11.86 -24.84 -29.10
CA GLY A 16 13.12 -25.46 -28.73
C GLY A 16 13.30 -25.33 -27.22
N LEU A 17 13.27 -26.46 -26.53
CA LEU A 17 13.89 -26.63 -25.23
C LEU A 17 15.38 -26.87 -25.47
N SER A 18 16.25 -26.14 -24.80
CA SER A 18 17.61 -26.61 -24.55
C SER A 18 18.14 -26.11 -23.20
N PRO A 19 18.86 -26.98 -22.46
CA PRO A 19 19.20 -26.83 -21.04
C PRO A 19 20.62 -26.31 -20.84
N ILE A 20 20.93 -25.65 -19.72
CA ILE A 20 22.31 -25.41 -19.30
C ILE A 20 22.49 -25.65 -17.80
N LEU A 21 23.05 -26.83 -17.52
CA LEU A 21 24.16 -27.16 -16.63
C LEU A 21 24.20 -26.63 -15.18
N THR A 22 24.14 -27.62 -14.30
CA THR A 22 24.51 -27.61 -12.88
C THR A 22 26.02 -27.54 -12.69
N THR A 23 26.54 -26.66 -11.82
CA THR A 23 27.72 -26.93 -11.00
C THR A 23 27.53 -26.28 -9.63
N GLY A 24 27.95 -27.00 -8.58
CA GLY A 24 27.37 -26.92 -7.26
C GLY A 24 27.82 -25.75 -6.37
N ALA A 25 26.94 -25.46 -5.40
CA ALA A 25 27.32 -25.01 -4.08
C ALA A 25 26.53 -25.88 -3.09
N THR A 26 27.21 -26.78 -2.38
CA THR A 26 26.70 -27.36 -1.14
C THR A 26 26.54 -26.23 -0.14
N VAL A 27 25.30 -25.85 0.18
CA VAL A 27 25.01 -24.94 1.29
C VAL A 27 24.55 -25.79 2.46
N TYR A 28 25.30 -25.68 3.55
CA TYR A 28 25.06 -26.34 4.83
C TYR A 28 23.67 -25.96 5.35
N ALA A 29 22.93 -26.96 5.85
CA ALA A 29 21.73 -26.75 6.63
C ALA A 29 22.10 -25.90 7.86
N ASN A 30 21.57 -24.69 7.94
CA ASN A 30 21.48 -23.94 9.18
C ASN A 30 20.02 -24.00 9.64
N GLU A 31 19.88 -24.30 10.92
CA GLU A 31 18.67 -24.65 11.64
C GLU A 31 17.65 -23.50 11.67
N GLU A 32 16.38 -23.91 11.63
CA GLU A 32 15.19 -23.22 12.12
C GLU A 32 15.10 -21.69 11.91
N SER A 33 14.60 -21.29 10.74
CA SER A 33 13.69 -20.15 10.67
C SER A 33 12.36 -20.63 10.10
N ASN A 34 11.40 -20.83 10.98
CA ASN A 34 10.01 -21.09 10.63
C ASN A 34 9.41 -19.81 10.03
N TYR A 35 9.81 -19.46 8.81
CA TYR A 35 9.09 -18.51 7.98
C TYR A 35 7.84 -19.23 7.47
N VAL A 36 6.79 -19.20 8.28
CA VAL A 36 5.46 -19.38 7.74
C VAL A 36 5.22 -18.19 6.80
N GLN A 37 5.57 -18.36 5.52
CA GLN A 37 5.06 -17.47 4.47
C GLN A 37 3.56 -17.72 4.35
N VAL A 38 2.79 -17.10 5.24
CA VAL A 38 1.38 -16.84 4.96
C VAL A 38 1.36 -15.62 4.06
N ASN A 39 1.53 -15.83 2.76
CA ASN A 39 1.17 -14.81 1.78
C ASN A 39 -0.35 -14.66 1.85
N SER A 40 -0.84 -13.72 2.66
CA SER A 40 -2.27 -13.44 2.72
C SER A 40 -2.74 -13.05 1.33
N THR A 41 -3.74 -13.78 0.82
CA THR A 41 -4.34 -13.44 -0.47
C THR A 41 -5.04 -12.07 -0.37
N THR A 42 -5.26 -11.39 -1.51
CA THR A 42 -6.00 -10.11 -1.54
C THR A 42 -7.36 -10.25 -0.86
N LYS A 43 -8.00 -11.42 -1.00
CA LYS A 43 -9.27 -11.76 -0.36
C LYS A 43 -9.18 -11.87 1.17
N GLU A 44 -8.10 -12.42 1.71
CA GLU A 44 -7.87 -12.49 3.16
C GLU A 44 -7.61 -11.11 3.76
N LEU A 45 -6.88 -10.25 3.06
CA LEU A 45 -6.69 -8.86 3.49
C LEU A 45 -8.02 -8.10 3.50
N GLU A 46 -8.83 -8.25 2.45
CA GLU A 46 -10.18 -7.67 2.39
C GLU A 46 -11.05 -8.14 3.57
N GLN A 47 -11.05 -9.44 3.87
CA GLN A 47 -11.80 -10.00 5.00
C GLN A 47 -11.32 -9.44 6.35
N ARG A 48 -9.99 -9.29 6.52
CA ARG A 48 -9.43 -8.70 7.75
C ARG A 48 -9.80 -7.24 7.88
N MET A 49 -9.76 -6.47 6.80
CA MET A 49 -10.19 -5.07 6.82
C MET A 49 -11.68 -4.96 7.16
N GLU A 50 -12.52 -5.83 6.62
CA GLU A 50 -13.95 -5.89 6.94
C GLU A 50 -14.20 -6.26 8.41
N ALA A 51 -13.45 -7.23 8.95
CA ALA A 51 -13.52 -7.58 10.37
C ALA A 51 -13.12 -6.40 11.27
N LEU A 52 -12.05 -5.67 10.92
CA LEU A 52 -11.65 -4.46 11.65
C LEU A 52 -12.71 -3.37 11.57
N ALA A 53 -13.27 -3.13 10.39
CA ALA A 53 -14.34 -2.15 10.19
C ALA A 53 -15.59 -2.47 11.02
N ASN A 54 -15.96 -3.75 11.13
CA ASN A 54 -17.09 -4.18 11.95
C ASN A 54 -16.81 -4.04 13.46
N GLN A 55 -15.60 -4.36 13.89
CA GLN A 55 -15.22 -4.34 15.31
C GLN A 55 -14.95 -2.94 15.85
N TYR A 56 -14.36 -2.05 15.04
CA TYR A 56 -13.84 -0.75 15.49
C TYR A 56 -14.55 0.46 14.85
N LYS A 57 -15.74 0.26 14.30
CA LYS A 57 -16.57 1.35 13.78
C LYS A 57 -16.72 2.47 14.83
N GLY A 58 -16.46 3.71 14.43
CA GLY A 58 -16.53 4.88 15.31
C GLY A 58 -15.33 5.08 16.26
N VAL A 59 -14.36 4.16 16.32
CA VAL A 59 -13.16 4.31 17.17
C VAL A 59 -12.13 5.18 16.45
N SER A 60 -12.13 6.48 16.74
CA SER A 60 -11.22 7.44 16.08
C SER A 60 -9.79 7.37 16.64
N LEU A 61 -8.79 7.40 15.74
CA LEU A 61 -7.38 7.61 16.10
C LEU A 61 -6.91 9.05 15.86
N PHE A 62 -7.71 9.87 15.15
CA PHE A 62 -7.30 11.21 14.70
C PHE A 62 -7.19 12.22 15.84
N GLU A 63 -7.97 12.06 16.91
CA GLU A 63 -7.92 12.90 18.13
C GLU A 63 -6.59 12.72 18.88
N THR A 64 -6.00 11.53 18.79
CA THR A 64 -4.71 11.20 19.40
C THR A 64 -3.53 11.52 18.48
N GLU A 65 -3.81 11.96 17.25
CA GLU A 65 -2.82 12.21 16.19
C GLU A 65 -1.86 11.05 15.92
N PHE A 66 -2.36 9.81 16.11
CA PHE A 66 -1.60 8.57 16.04
C PHE A 66 -0.46 8.45 17.06
N ASN A 67 -0.47 9.25 18.13
CA ASN A 67 0.45 9.12 19.25
C ASN A 67 -0.05 8.06 20.24
N LYS A 68 0.72 6.97 20.40
CA LYS A 68 0.39 5.83 21.27
C LYS A 68 0.21 6.22 22.74
N GLU A 69 0.91 7.24 23.22
CA GLU A 69 0.84 7.71 24.61
C GLU A 69 -0.51 8.36 24.94
N ASN A 70 -1.20 8.87 23.92
CA ASN A 70 -2.49 9.54 24.06
C ASN A 70 -3.68 8.60 23.78
N MET A 71 -3.43 7.32 23.47
CA MET A 71 -4.47 6.36 23.09
C MET A 71 -5.06 5.64 24.31
N THR A 72 -6.38 5.51 24.31
CA THR A 72 -7.07 4.51 25.15
C THR A 72 -6.66 3.09 24.74
N PRO A 73 -6.88 2.07 25.59
CA PRO A 73 -6.55 0.68 25.24
C PRO A 73 -7.17 0.20 23.93
N VAL A 74 -8.42 0.59 23.64
CA VAL A 74 -9.13 0.22 22.40
C VAL A 74 -8.53 0.91 21.18
N GLN A 75 -8.16 2.19 21.30
CA GLN A 75 -7.48 2.92 20.23
C GLN A 75 -6.09 2.34 19.93
N LEU A 76 -5.33 1.99 20.97
CA LEU A 76 -4.02 1.37 20.82
C LEU A 76 -4.10 -0.01 20.16
N GLU A 77 -5.13 -0.80 20.50
CA GLU A 77 -5.38 -2.08 19.85
C GLU A 77 -5.69 -1.91 18.36
N LEU A 78 -6.63 -1.01 18.02
CA LEU A 78 -6.95 -0.67 16.63
C LEU A 78 -5.69 -0.21 15.88
N TYR A 79 -4.92 0.71 16.47
CA TYR A 79 -3.72 1.24 15.84
C TYR A 79 -2.70 0.14 15.52
N ASN A 80 -2.43 -0.75 16.48
CA ASN A 80 -1.52 -1.88 16.25
C ASN A 80 -2.04 -2.83 15.15
N LYS A 81 -3.34 -3.13 15.13
CA LYS A 81 -3.93 -3.98 14.08
C LYS A 81 -3.87 -3.33 12.70
N VAL A 82 -4.02 -2.00 12.61
CA VAL A 82 -3.85 -1.26 11.36
C VAL A 82 -2.39 -1.32 10.89
N LEU A 83 -1.42 -1.14 11.78
CA LEU A 83 0.00 -1.28 11.43
C LEU A 83 0.34 -2.71 10.97
N ASP A 84 -0.24 -3.73 11.60
CA ASP A 84 -0.09 -5.13 11.17
C ASP A 84 -0.70 -5.37 9.79
N LEU A 85 -1.90 -4.85 9.54
CA LEU A 85 -2.54 -4.90 8.22
C LEU A 85 -1.66 -4.26 7.15
N GLN A 86 -1.07 -3.09 7.42
CA GLN A 86 -0.21 -2.40 6.46
C GLN A 86 1.07 -3.18 6.17
N TYR A 87 1.66 -3.83 7.18
CA TYR A 87 2.76 -4.75 6.93
C TYR A 87 2.35 -5.90 6.00
N ASP A 88 1.17 -6.48 6.19
CA ASP A 88 0.71 -7.59 5.35
C ASP A 88 0.44 -7.16 3.90
N ILE A 89 -0.13 -5.95 3.71
CA ILE A 89 -0.26 -5.33 2.39
C ILE A 89 1.12 -5.10 1.76
N ALA A 90 2.07 -4.55 2.52
CA ALA A 90 3.42 -4.31 2.04
C ALA A 90 4.14 -5.63 1.69
N LEU A 91 3.95 -6.67 2.49
CA LEU A 91 4.52 -8.00 2.25
C LEU A 91 3.97 -8.60 0.96
N GLN A 92 2.64 -8.54 0.77
CA GLN A 92 1.99 -9.02 -0.45
C GLN A 92 2.50 -8.28 -1.70
N ASN A 93 2.75 -6.98 -1.58
CA ASN A 93 3.21 -6.14 -2.68
C ASN A 93 4.75 -6.11 -2.83
N GLY A 94 5.50 -6.91 -2.06
CA GLY A 94 6.96 -6.92 -2.09
C GLY A 94 7.62 -5.59 -1.66
N SER A 95 6.90 -4.76 -0.90
CA SER A 95 7.28 -3.40 -0.52
C SER A 95 7.75 -3.26 0.93
N THR A 96 8.05 -4.37 1.61
CA THR A 96 8.61 -4.36 2.98
C THR A 96 10.06 -3.93 3.03
N ASN A 97 10.76 -3.92 1.89
CA ASN A 97 12.19 -3.59 1.78
C ASN A 97 13.08 -4.42 2.74
N GLY A 98 12.68 -5.68 2.98
CA GLY A 98 13.42 -6.58 3.88
C GLY A 98 13.21 -6.32 5.38
N MET A 99 12.38 -5.35 5.76
CA MET A 99 12.05 -5.13 7.17
C MET A 99 11.21 -6.28 7.74
N SER A 100 11.53 -6.70 8.96
CA SER A 100 10.61 -7.52 9.78
C SER A 100 9.32 -6.76 10.09
N ARG A 101 8.30 -7.49 10.55
CA ARG A 101 7.01 -6.91 10.95
C ARG A 101 7.18 -5.82 11.99
N GLU A 102 7.95 -6.06 13.04
CA GLU A 102 8.18 -5.13 14.14
C GLU A 102 8.94 -3.89 13.67
N GLN A 103 9.96 -4.07 12.83
CA GLN A 103 10.70 -2.96 12.21
C GLN A 103 9.79 -2.11 11.33
N TYR A 104 8.96 -2.74 10.49
CA TYR A 104 8.02 -2.05 9.61
C TYR A 104 6.97 -1.27 10.41
N LYS A 105 6.41 -1.86 11.47
CA LYS A 105 5.45 -1.20 12.37
C LYS A 105 6.08 0.00 13.06
N GLN A 106 7.31 -0.11 13.54
CA GLN A 106 8.02 1.00 14.17
C GLN A 106 8.32 2.10 13.15
N TYR A 107 8.80 1.72 11.97
CA TYR A 107 9.04 2.62 10.85
C TYR A 107 7.78 3.42 10.48
N LEU A 108 6.66 2.72 10.28
CA LEU A 108 5.39 3.35 9.94
C LEU A 108 4.83 4.18 11.08
N SER A 109 4.99 3.74 12.34
CA SER A 109 4.56 4.51 13.51
C SER A 109 5.33 5.82 13.66
N ASN A 110 6.63 5.81 13.36
CA ASN A 110 7.44 7.03 13.31
C ASN A 110 6.97 7.95 12.16
N ALA A 111 6.74 7.39 10.97
CA ALA A 111 6.27 8.15 9.82
C ALA A 111 4.90 8.80 10.07
N MET A 112 3.95 8.07 10.67
CA MET A 112 2.63 8.59 11.10
C MET A 112 2.75 9.72 12.14
N GLN A 113 3.83 9.76 12.91
CA GLN A 113 4.11 10.84 13.86
C GLN A 113 4.88 12.02 13.24
N GLY A 114 5.18 11.98 11.94
CA GLY A 114 5.95 13.00 11.25
C GLY A 114 7.47 12.86 11.41
N PHE A 115 7.94 11.81 12.10
CA PHE A 115 9.36 11.48 12.20
C PHE A 115 9.80 10.75 10.93
N ILE A 116 10.09 11.51 9.87
CA ILE A 116 10.61 10.96 8.62
C ILE A 116 12.07 10.56 8.82
N ILE A 117 12.31 9.26 8.97
CA ILE A 117 13.67 8.69 8.94
C ILE A 117 13.94 8.31 7.48
N GLN A 118 14.19 9.30 6.62
CA GLN A 118 14.85 9.07 5.34
C GLN A 118 16.14 9.89 5.31
N PRO A 119 17.27 9.30 4.88
CA PRO A 119 18.40 10.13 4.49
C PRO A 119 17.91 11.01 3.35
N ARG A 120 17.86 12.32 3.60
CA ARG A 120 17.49 13.32 2.60
C ARG A 120 18.42 13.11 1.42
N ASN A 121 17.91 12.54 0.34
CA ASN A 121 18.72 12.30 -0.83
C ASN A 121 19.08 13.68 -1.37
N ALA A 122 20.34 14.08 -1.33
CA ALA A 122 20.74 15.47 -1.55
C ALA A 122 20.40 16.03 -2.96
N GLY A 123 19.89 15.18 -3.87
CA GLY A 123 19.39 15.53 -5.19
C GLY A 123 17.91 15.19 -5.46
N HIS A 124 17.14 14.74 -4.46
CA HIS A 124 15.71 14.43 -4.61
C HIS A 124 14.86 15.06 -3.49
N GLY A 125 13.55 15.12 -3.71
CA GLY A 125 12.58 15.84 -2.90
C GLY A 125 12.44 15.44 -1.41
N LEU A 126 11.52 16.12 -0.74
CA LEU A 126 11.27 16.09 0.71
C LEU A 126 11.01 14.66 1.26
N ILE A 127 10.23 13.87 0.53
CA ILE A 127 9.83 12.51 0.92
C ILE A 127 9.52 11.69 -0.33
N SER A 128 9.82 10.39 -0.35
CA SER A 128 9.44 9.54 -1.48
C SER A 128 7.93 9.27 -1.53
N VAL A 129 7.41 9.06 -2.74
CA VAL A 129 6.00 8.76 -3.02
C VAL A 129 5.58 7.42 -2.42
N ASP A 130 6.50 6.47 -2.24
CA ASP A 130 6.25 5.21 -1.52
C ASP A 130 5.93 5.46 -0.05
N VAL A 131 6.69 6.33 0.60
CA VAL A 131 6.55 6.60 2.02
C VAL A 131 5.33 7.46 2.30
N LEU A 132 5.11 8.52 1.51
CA LEU A 132 3.87 9.28 1.59
C LEU A 132 2.67 8.37 1.31
N GLY A 133 2.73 7.54 0.26
CA GLY A 133 1.66 6.60 -0.07
C GLY A 133 1.30 5.67 1.08
N THR A 134 2.31 5.12 1.77
CA THR A 134 2.12 4.23 2.93
C THR A 134 1.48 4.95 4.11
N VAL A 135 1.94 6.17 4.43
CA VAL A 135 1.35 7.00 5.50
C VAL A 135 -0.11 7.30 5.19
N LEU A 136 -0.40 7.73 3.96
CA LEU A 136 -1.75 8.04 3.52
C LEU A 136 -2.64 6.80 3.50
N ASP A 137 -2.18 5.64 3.03
CA ASP A 137 -2.96 4.40 3.07
C ASP A 137 -3.28 3.98 4.50
N THR A 138 -2.35 4.18 5.43
CA THR A 138 -2.55 3.91 6.85
C THR A 138 -3.65 4.78 7.43
N ALA A 139 -3.56 6.10 7.21
CA ALA A 139 -4.56 7.05 7.68
C ALA A 139 -5.94 6.80 7.03
N LEU A 140 -5.98 6.54 5.72
CA LEU A 140 -7.22 6.31 4.98
C LEU A 140 -7.88 4.98 5.34
N ASN A 141 -7.11 3.93 5.64
CA ASN A 141 -7.67 2.68 6.16
C ASN A 141 -8.34 2.90 7.53
N VAL A 142 -7.80 3.78 8.36
CA VAL A 142 -8.45 4.19 9.61
C VAL A 142 -9.75 4.96 9.35
N VAL A 143 -9.78 5.89 8.38
CA VAL A 143 -11.03 6.57 7.97
C VAL A 143 -12.10 5.56 7.54
N LEU A 144 -11.71 4.58 6.71
CA LEU A 144 -12.62 3.54 6.22
C LEU A 144 -13.14 2.68 7.37
N ILE A 145 -12.27 2.21 8.26
CA ILE A 145 -12.64 1.42 9.44
C ILE A 145 -13.61 2.19 10.36
N ILE A 146 -13.32 3.47 10.64
CA ILE A 146 -14.21 4.32 11.46
C ILE A 146 -15.58 4.49 10.79
N GLY A 147 -15.60 4.62 9.46
CA GLY A 147 -16.82 4.66 8.66
C GLY A 147 -17.58 3.33 8.61
N GLY A 148 -16.97 2.23 9.06
CA GLY A 148 -17.52 0.88 8.97
C GLY A 148 -17.36 0.25 7.58
N PHE A 149 -16.34 0.66 6.83
CA PHE A 149 -16.02 0.12 5.51
C PHE A 149 -14.70 -0.63 5.53
N GLY A 150 -14.71 -1.89 5.11
CA GLY A 150 -13.47 -2.68 4.97
C GLY A 150 -12.64 -2.29 3.73
N SER A 151 -13.17 -1.51 2.79
CA SER A 151 -12.43 -1.04 1.62
C SER A 151 -13.16 0.10 0.94
N VAL A 152 -12.49 0.77 0.00
CA VAL A 152 -13.15 1.74 -0.90
C VAL A 152 -14.25 1.06 -1.70
N SER A 153 -14.03 -0.16 -2.20
CA SER A 153 -15.05 -0.93 -2.93
C SER A 153 -16.28 -1.22 -2.06
N ALA A 154 -16.09 -1.63 -0.81
CA ALA A 154 -17.18 -1.83 0.14
C ALA A 154 -17.94 -0.53 0.43
N MET A 155 -17.22 0.58 0.61
CA MET A 155 -17.82 1.92 0.77
C MET A 155 -18.66 2.32 -0.45
N VAL A 156 -18.14 2.13 -1.67
CA VAL A 156 -18.86 2.44 -2.92
C VAL A 156 -20.09 1.56 -3.07
N LYS A 157 -20.01 0.28 -2.73
CA LYS A 157 -21.17 -0.63 -2.73
C LYS A 157 -22.24 -0.20 -1.73
N ALA A 158 -21.84 0.24 -0.53
CA ALA A 158 -22.76 0.63 0.53
C ALA A 158 -23.41 2.01 0.29
N LEU A 159 -22.65 2.99 -0.20
CA LEU A 159 -23.09 4.38 -0.33
C LEU A 159 -23.53 4.76 -1.75
N GLY A 160 -23.22 3.93 -2.75
CA GLY A 160 -23.28 4.29 -4.16
C GLY A 160 -22.20 5.30 -4.57
N GLN A 161 -22.07 5.55 -5.88
CA GLN A 161 -21.02 6.44 -6.43
C GLN A 161 -21.08 7.86 -5.87
N GLU A 162 -22.28 8.46 -5.82
CA GLU A 162 -22.44 9.84 -5.32
C GLU A 162 -22.25 9.93 -3.80
N GLY A 163 -22.69 8.92 -3.04
CA GLY A 163 -22.45 8.84 -1.60
C GLY A 163 -20.96 8.66 -1.29
N ALA A 164 -20.26 7.81 -2.03
CA ALA A 164 -18.81 7.63 -1.94
C ALA A 164 -18.05 8.93 -2.25
N LYS A 165 -18.42 9.66 -3.30
CA LYS A 165 -17.84 10.99 -3.58
C LYS A 165 -17.98 11.96 -2.42
N LYS A 166 -19.17 12.03 -1.82
CA LYS A 166 -19.42 12.88 -0.65
C LYS A 166 -18.57 12.45 0.55
N PHE A 167 -18.50 11.15 0.82
CA PHE A 167 -17.69 10.60 1.90
C PHE A 167 -16.20 10.91 1.69
N VAL A 168 -15.65 10.64 0.50
CA VAL A 168 -14.25 10.91 0.18
C VAL A 168 -13.92 12.39 0.37
N LYS A 169 -14.76 13.28 -0.17
CA LYS A 169 -14.57 14.74 -0.04
C LYS A 169 -14.60 15.20 1.42
N LYS A 170 -15.50 14.64 2.24
CA LYS A 170 -15.74 15.09 3.61
C LYS A 170 -14.79 14.47 4.63
N GLU A 171 -14.46 13.19 4.47
CA GLU A 171 -13.77 12.40 5.50
C GLU A 171 -12.33 12.02 5.07
N MET A 172 -12.08 11.73 3.78
CA MET A 172 -10.76 11.25 3.32
C MET A 172 -9.82 12.36 2.86
N ILE A 173 -10.31 13.32 2.06
CA ILE A 173 -9.48 14.42 1.55
C ILE A 173 -8.88 15.27 2.69
N PRO A 174 -9.63 15.66 3.74
CA PRO A 174 -9.04 16.41 4.85
C PRO A 174 -7.93 15.67 5.57
N VAL A 175 -8.06 14.34 5.69
CA VAL A 175 -7.01 13.49 6.28
C VAL A 175 -5.77 13.47 5.40
N ILE A 176 -5.93 13.32 4.08
CA ILE A 176 -4.77 13.38 3.16
C ILE A 176 -4.02 14.71 3.28
N ILE A 177 -4.77 15.82 3.34
CA ILE A 177 -4.18 17.15 3.49
C ILE A 177 -3.44 17.24 4.84
N LYS A 178 -4.08 16.87 5.95
CA LYS A 178 -3.48 16.93 7.30
C LYS A 178 -2.20 16.10 7.39
N GLU A 179 -2.24 14.85 6.94
CA GLU A 179 -1.07 13.96 7.02
C GLU A 179 0.06 14.41 6.07
N SER A 180 -0.26 14.95 4.90
CA SER A 180 0.74 15.53 4.00
C SER A 180 1.40 16.77 4.62
N GLU A 181 0.62 17.66 5.23
CA GLU A 181 1.13 18.87 5.90
C GLU A 181 1.98 18.52 7.13
N LYS A 182 1.62 17.48 7.89
CA LYS A 182 2.42 16.95 9.01
C LYS A 182 3.82 16.51 8.56
N LEU A 183 3.95 16.04 7.33
CA LEU A 183 5.21 15.64 6.70
C LEU A 183 5.94 16.80 6.01
N GLY A 184 5.45 18.04 6.16
CA GLY A 184 6.06 19.24 5.60
C GLY A 184 5.61 19.59 4.17
N ILE A 185 4.69 18.82 3.58
CA ILE A 185 4.18 19.06 2.23
C ILE A 185 3.11 20.16 2.28
N LYS A 186 3.52 21.40 2.04
CA LYS A 186 2.61 22.55 2.06
C LYS A 186 1.84 22.66 0.75
N GLY A 187 0.59 23.14 0.83
CA GLY A 187 -0.22 23.44 -0.35
C GLY A 187 -0.98 22.25 -0.94
N ALA A 188 -0.90 21.05 -0.34
CA ALA A 188 -1.63 19.86 -0.78
C ALA A 188 -3.13 20.12 -1.02
N LYS A 189 -3.76 20.97 -0.20
CA LYS A 189 -5.17 21.40 -0.34
C LYS A 189 -5.50 22.07 -1.68
N ASN A 190 -4.54 22.76 -2.29
CA ASN A 190 -4.75 23.47 -3.56
C ASN A 190 -4.84 22.49 -4.73
N TYR A 191 -4.37 21.26 -4.52
CA TYR A 191 -4.17 20.27 -5.56
C TYR A 191 -5.09 19.05 -5.43
N LEU A 192 -5.46 18.71 -4.20
CA LEU A 192 -6.26 17.52 -3.87
C LEU A 192 -7.78 17.75 -3.91
N GLN A 193 -8.26 18.59 -4.82
CA GLN A 193 -9.69 18.88 -4.99
C GLN A 193 -10.40 17.75 -5.79
N ASP A 194 -11.21 18.09 -6.79
CA ASP A 194 -12.08 17.11 -7.46
C ASP A 194 -11.34 15.96 -8.17
N LYS A 195 -10.08 16.18 -8.60
CA LYS A 195 -9.25 15.14 -9.24
C LYS A 195 -8.89 13.99 -8.28
N ALA A 196 -8.63 14.30 -7.01
CA ALA A 196 -8.27 13.28 -6.02
C ALA A 196 -9.46 12.36 -5.70
N VAL A 197 -10.68 12.90 -5.74
CA VAL A 197 -11.91 12.14 -5.42
C VAL A 197 -12.11 10.97 -6.38
N GLY A 198 -11.99 11.22 -7.70
CA GLY A 198 -12.13 10.15 -8.70
C GLY A 198 -11.03 9.08 -8.59
N LEU A 199 -9.80 9.50 -8.28
CA LEU A 199 -8.66 8.60 -8.09
C LEU A 199 -8.82 7.72 -6.84
N ILE A 200 -9.30 8.29 -5.74
CA ILE A 200 -9.53 7.55 -4.50
C ILE A 200 -10.65 6.52 -4.69
N ILE A 201 -11.76 6.89 -5.33
CA ILE A 201 -12.90 5.99 -5.55
C ILE A 201 -12.54 4.81 -6.47
N SER A 202 -11.65 5.04 -7.45
CA SER A 202 -11.18 4.00 -8.35
C SER A 202 -10.06 3.15 -7.76
N ALA A 203 -9.50 3.52 -6.60
CA ALA A 203 -8.47 2.74 -5.93
C ALA A 203 -9.07 1.55 -5.18
N ILE A 204 -8.61 0.35 -5.51
CA ILE A 204 -9.11 -0.89 -4.87
C ILE A 204 -8.41 -1.12 -3.52
N LEU A 205 -7.09 -0.95 -3.45
CA LEU A 205 -6.29 -1.31 -2.26
C LEU A 205 -5.45 -0.18 -1.67
N SER A 206 -5.14 0.86 -2.44
CA SER A 206 -4.09 1.82 -2.08
C SER A 206 -4.47 3.27 -2.49
N PRO A 207 -5.57 3.82 -1.96
CA PRO A 207 -6.02 5.18 -2.27
C PRO A 207 -5.01 6.26 -1.87
N GLY A 208 -4.25 6.04 -0.81
CA GLY A 208 -3.18 6.92 -0.33
C GLY A 208 -2.00 6.98 -1.30
N LYS A 209 -1.59 5.85 -1.87
CA LYS A 209 -0.57 5.83 -2.93
C LYS A 209 -1.02 6.59 -4.18
N GLN A 210 -2.29 6.49 -4.56
CA GLN A 210 -2.84 7.24 -5.69
C GLN A 210 -2.83 8.75 -5.40
N ALA A 211 -3.17 9.16 -4.17
CA ALA A 211 -3.05 10.56 -3.76
C ALA A 211 -1.59 11.04 -3.76
N ALA A 212 -0.64 10.23 -3.28
CA ALA A 212 0.78 10.55 -3.30
C ALA A 212 1.32 10.70 -4.73
N LYS A 213 0.94 9.81 -5.66
CA LYS A 213 1.28 9.92 -7.09
C LYS A 213 0.66 11.16 -7.74
N LEU A 214 -0.57 11.52 -7.36
CA LEU A 214 -1.19 12.75 -7.86
C LEU A 214 -0.39 13.97 -7.41
N LEU A 215 0.07 14.00 -6.15
CA LEU A 215 0.93 15.08 -5.65
C LEU A 215 2.27 15.13 -6.40
N ASP A 216 2.96 14.00 -6.61
CA ASP A 216 4.19 13.97 -7.43
C ASP A 216 3.93 14.45 -8.88
N SER A 217 2.78 14.11 -9.48
CA SER A 217 2.48 14.49 -10.87
C SER A 217 2.37 16.00 -11.14
N ILE A 218 2.26 16.80 -10.08
CA ILE A 218 2.12 18.27 -10.14
C ILE A 218 3.33 19.01 -9.56
N ASP A 219 4.36 18.26 -9.17
CA ASP A 219 5.57 18.79 -8.58
C ASP A 219 6.43 19.56 -9.59
N LYS A 220 7.41 20.30 -9.07
CA LYS A 220 8.40 20.98 -9.90
C LYS A 220 9.15 20.01 -10.84
N ILE A 221 9.42 18.80 -10.36
CA ILE A 221 9.96 17.71 -11.17
C ILE A 221 8.92 16.59 -11.16
N PRO A 222 7.98 16.57 -12.12
CA PRO A 222 6.85 15.67 -12.09
C PRO A 222 7.23 14.20 -12.26
N ASN A 223 6.56 13.32 -11.51
CA ASN A 223 6.62 11.85 -11.64
C ASN A 223 8.03 11.27 -11.41
N ASN A 224 8.80 11.85 -10.50
CA ASN A 224 10.16 11.38 -10.21
C ASN A 224 10.21 10.40 -9.02
N GLY A 225 9.06 10.12 -8.39
CA GLY A 225 8.96 9.23 -7.23
C GLY A 225 9.25 9.91 -5.90
N TYR A 226 9.43 11.22 -5.88
CA TYR A 226 9.63 12.05 -4.70
C TYR A 226 8.68 13.25 -4.71
N ILE A 227 8.35 13.74 -3.52
CA ILE A 227 7.58 14.95 -3.36
C ILE A 227 8.51 16.15 -3.26
N GLU A 228 8.47 17.02 -4.27
CA GLU A 228 9.39 18.15 -4.45
C GLU A 228 8.80 19.48 -3.95
N LEU A 229 7.65 19.52 -3.24
CA LEU A 229 6.89 20.75 -2.94
C LEU A 229 7.55 21.74 -1.96
N THR A 230 8.63 22.39 -2.42
CA THR A 230 8.85 23.84 -2.67
C THR A 230 9.88 23.99 -3.79
#